data_AF-A0A9D9DMX8-F1
#
_entry.id   AF-A0A9D9DMX8-F1
#
_cell.length_a   1.000
_cell.length_b   1.000
_cell.length_c   1.000
_cell.angle_alpha   90.00
_cell.angle_beta   90.00
_cell.angle_gamma   90.00
#
_symmetry.space_group_name_H-M   'P 1'
#
loop_
_entity.id
_entity.type
_entity.pdbx_description
1 polymer ?
#
loop_
_entity_poly.entity_id
_entity_poly.type
_entity_poly.pdbx_seq_one_letter_code
_entity_poly.pdbx_strand_id
1 'polypeptide(L)'
;FLEALIDPQIGADLALDSGCAPANLVSYDIDEIKNNELVNEIKRAADNATVMPSMPEMDVMWTVLGKLLTDINMSDGDVDIEALCNEYQEEAEQLIATMK
;
A
#
# COMPACT_ATOMS: atom_id res chain seq x y z
N PHE A 1 0.17 27.07 -0.75
CA PHE A 1 0.26 26.08 0.34
C PHE A 1 0.71 24.73 -0.19
N LEU A 2 -0.07 24.06 -1.07
CA LEU A 2 0.38 22.80 -1.70
C LEU A 2 1.72 22.91 -2.43
N GLU A 3 1.94 24.01 -3.16
CA GLU A 3 3.23 24.29 -3.81
C GLU A 3 4.40 24.41 -2.84
N ALA A 4 4.16 24.86 -1.60
CA ALA A 4 5.20 24.89 -0.59
C ALA A 4 5.47 23.49 -0.04
N LEU A 5 4.44 22.64 0.09
CA LEU A 5 4.60 21.27 0.60
C LEU A 5 5.32 20.32 -0.37
N ILE A 6 5.38 20.65 -1.66
CA ILE A 6 6.13 19.87 -2.65
C ILE A 6 7.60 20.31 -2.76
N ASP A 7 8.01 21.33 -2.00
CA ASP A 7 9.39 21.77 -1.94
C ASP A 7 10.31 20.62 -1.47
N PRO A 8 11.43 20.34 -2.16
CA PRO A 8 12.28 19.21 -1.83
C PRO A 8 12.84 19.25 -0.41
N GLN A 9 13.15 20.43 0.12
CA GLN A 9 13.68 20.57 1.47
C GLN A 9 12.60 20.28 2.50
N ILE A 10 11.39 20.80 2.30
CA ILE A 10 10.25 20.50 3.17
C ILE A 10 9.95 18.99 3.16
N GLY A 11 10.02 18.35 1.99
CA GLY A 11 9.87 16.90 1.88
C GLY A 11 10.93 16.11 2.66
N ALA A 12 12.19 16.58 2.63
CA ALA A 12 13.28 15.97 3.39
C ALA A 12 13.09 16.15 4.90
N ASP A 13 12.76 17.36 5.35
CA ASP A 13 12.54 17.66 6.77
C ASP A 13 11.40 16.79 7.33
N LEU A 14 10.28 16.70 6.59
CA LEU A 14 9.15 15.84 6.96
C LEU A 14 9.54 14.36 7.02
N ALA A 15 10.36 13.90 6.07
CA ALA A 15 10.79 12.50 6.02
C ALA A 15 11.66 12.11 7.22
N LEU A 16 12.54 13.02 7.66
CA LEU A 16 13.39 12.81 8.84
C LEU A 16 12.59 12.80 10.14
N ASP A 17 11.60 13.68 10.25
CA ASP A 17 10.76 13.79 11.45
C ASP A 17 9.74 12.65 11.55
N SER A 18 9.13 12.25 10.43
CA SER A 18 8.05 11.25 10.41
C SER A 18 8.53 9.82 10.13
N GLY A 19 9.76 9.66 9.64
CA GLY A 19 10.28 8.38 9.13
C GLY A 19 9.59 7.91 7.85
N CYS A 20 8.85 8.78 7.15
CA CYS A 20 8.20 8.46 5.88
C CYS A 20 9.08 8.87 4.71
N ALA A 21 9.18 8.02 3.68
CA ALA A 21 9.97 8.36 2.50
C ALA A 21 9.35 9.55 1.73
N PRO A 22 10.15 10.53 1.28
CA PRO A 22 9.63 11.68 0.56
C PRO A 22 9.10 11.27 -0.82
N ALA A 23 8.00 11.89 -1.24
CA ALA A 23 7.40 11.64 -2.55
C ALA A 23 8.17 12.35 -3.69
N ASN A 24 8.82 13.48 -3.39
CA ASN A 24 9.61 14.22 -4.37
C ASN A 24 10.98 13.55 -4.54
N LEU A 25 11.29 13.12 -5.76
CA LEU A 25 12.55 12.43 -6.06
C LEU A 25 13.79 13.31 -5.82
N VAL A 26 13.65 14.64 -5.94
CA VAL A 26 14.74 15.60 -5.69
C VAL A 26 15.14 15.61 -4.21
N SER A 27 14.22 15.29 -3.29
CA SER A 27 14.54 15.22 -1.86
C SER A 27 15.59 14.15 -1.54
N TYR A 28 15.77 13.14 -2.39
CA TYR A 28 16.79 12.09 -2.19
C TYR A 28 18.21 12.54 -2.56
N ASP A 29 18.36 13.69 -3.21
CA ASP A 29 19.68 14.28 -3.50
C ASP A 29 20.22 15.12 -2.32
N ILE A 30 19.36 15.42 -1.33
CA ILE A 30 19.72 16.13 -0.09
C ILE A 30 20.52 15.19 0.82
N ASP A 31 21.67 15.67 1.33
CA ASP A 31 22.66 14.83 2.01
C ASP A 31 22.07 14.09 3.22
N GLU A 32 21.17 14.71 3.96
CA GLU A 32 20.50 14.14 5.13
C GLU A 32 19.59 12.95 4.76
N ILE A 33 18.94 12.98 3.59
CA ILE A 33 18.09 11.88 3.10
C ILE A 33 18.93 10.84 2.37
N LYS A 34 19.87 11.28 1.55
CA LYS A 34 20.73 10.41 0.74
C LYS A 34 21.48 9.40 1.59
N ASN A 35 21.89 9.80 2.79
CA ASN A 35 22.62 8.94 3.73
C ASN A 35 21.70 8.23 4.74
N ASN A 36 20.38 8.43 4.67
CA ASN A 36 19.41 7.76 5.53
C ASN A 36 19.09 6.36 4.99
N GLU A 37 19.54 5.33 5.69
CA GLU A 37 19.39 3.93 5.27
C GLU A 37 17.91 3.51 5.18
N LEU A 38 17.11 3.84 6.19
CA LEU A 38 15.68 3.48 6.24
C LEU A 38 14.91 4.07 5.05
N VAL A 39 15.10 5.36 4.78
CA VAL A 39 14.41 6.05 3.68
C VAL A 39 14.81 5.48 2.32
N ASN A 40 16.08 5.12 2.14
CA ASN A 40 16.54 4.49 0.90
C ASN A 40 15.99 3.07 0.71
N GLU A 41 15.85 2.27 1.78
CA GLU A 41 15.23 0.95 1.68
C GLU A 41 13.73 1.06 1.33
N ILE A 42 13.02 2.03 1.91
CA ILE A 42 11.62 2.31 1.54
C ILE A 42 11.53 2.70 0.06
N LYS A 43 12.44 3.55 -0.44
CA LYS A 43 12.50 3.91 -1.86
C LYS A 43 12.71 2.69 -2.76
N ARG A 44 13.66 1.81 -2.42
CA ARG A 44 13.92 0.59 -3.20
C ARG A 44 12.71 -0.34 -3.25
N ALA A 45 11.97 -0.46 -2.14
CA ALA A 45 10.73 -1.21 -2.11
C ALA A 45 9.67 -0.55 -3.02
N ALA A 46 9.57 0.78 -2.98
CA ALA A 46 8.63 1.56 -3.80
C ALA A 46 8.94 1.51 -5.30
N ASP A 47 10.22 1.43 -5.70
CA ASP A 47 10.63 1.34 -7.11
C ASP A 47 10.06 0.08 -7.82
N ASN A 48 9.75 -0.97 -7.05
CA ASN A 48 9.15 -2.21 -7.55
C ASN A 48 7.65 -2.34 -7.20
N ALA A 49 7.09 -1.37 -6.49
CA ALA A 49 5.69 -1.39 -6.09
C ALA A 49 4.79 -0.95 -7.25
N THR A 50 3.58 -1.50 -7.30
CA THR A 50 2.52 -1.03 -8.18
C THR A 50 1.54 -0.16 -7.39
N VAL A 51 0.95 0.82 -8.07
CA VAL A 51 -0.05 1.70 -7.46
C VAL A 51 -1.32 0.89 -7.19
N MET A 52 -1.82 0.98 -5.97
CA MET A 52 -3.09 0.37 -5.59
C MET A 52 -4.24 1.03 -6.38
N PRO A 53 -5.26 0.27 -6.85
CA PRO A 53 -6.37 0.90 -7.58
C PRO A 53 -7.08 1.93 -6.69
N SER A 54 -7.55 3.03 -7.30
CA SER A 54 -8.13 4.18 -6.59
C SER A 54 -9.66 4.24 -6.65
N MET A 55 -10.30 3.20 -7.18
CA MET A 55 -11.76 3.12 -7.32
C MET A 55 -12.43 2.85 -5.96
N PRO A 56 -13.63 3.39 -5.68
CA PRO A 56 -14.34 3.17 -4.41
C PRO A 56 -14.50 1.70 -4.03
N GLU A 57 -14.66 0.83 -5.02
CA GLU A 57 -14.80 -0.62 -4.88
C GLU A 57 -13.60 -1.28 -4.18
N MET A 58 -12.43 -0.63 -4.16
CA MET A 58 -11.26 -1.16 -3.45
C MET A 58 -11.44 -1.25 -1.94
N ASP A 59 -12.39 -0.51 -1.36
CA ASP A 59 -12.70 -0.63 0.07
C ASP A 59 -13.28 -2.01 0.42
N VAL A 60 -14.06 -2.61 -0.49
CA VAL A 60 -14.60 -3.98 -0.35
C VAL A 60 -13.46 -5.00 -0.30
N MET A 61 -12.44 -4.79 -1.12
CA MET A 61 -11.33 -5.74 -1.23
C MET A 61 -10.58 -5.89 0.09
N TRP A 62 -10.46 -4.85 0.92
CA TRP A 62 -9.82 -4.95 2.24
C TRP A 62 -10.54 -5.93 3.18
N THR A 63 -11.87 -5.91 3.13
CA THR A 63 -12.69 -6.79 3.99
C THR A 63 -12.62 -8.23 3.50
N VAL A 64 -12.86 -8.45 2.21
CA VAL A 64 -12.91 -9.80 1.61
C VAL A 64 -11.55 -10.47 1.67
N LEU A 65 -10.48 -9.78 1.24
CA LEU A 65 -9.13 -10.34 1.25
C LEU A 65 -8.64 -10.62 2.68
N GLY A 66 -9.01 -9.79 3.65
CA GLY A 66 -8.70 -10.02 5.06
C GLY A 66 -9.33 -11.31 5.60
N LYS A 67 -10.59 -11.59 5.24
CA LYS A 67 -11.26 -12.85 5.60
C LYS A 67 -10.60 -14.05 4.92
N LEU A 68 -10.39 -13.99 3.60
CA LEU A 68 -9.71 -15.03 2.84
C LEU A 68 -8.36 -15.43 3.46
N LEU A 69 -7.51 -14.43 3.77
CA LEU A 69 -6.20 -14.69 4.38
C LEU A 69 -6.31 -15.28 5.79
N THR A 70 -7.34 -14.88 6.55
CA THR A 70 -7.61 -15.43 7.88
C THR A 70 -8.01 -16.91 7.79
N ASP A 71 -8.92 -17.25 6.87
CA ASP A 71 -9.39 -18.62 6.68
C ASP A 71 -8.27 -19.54 6.18
N ILE A 72 -7.43 -19.06 5.24
CA ILE A 72 -6.24 -19.79 4.80
C ILE A 72 -5.27 -20.01 5.97
N ASN A 73 -5.06 -19.00 6.82
CA ASN A 73 -4.15 -19.12 7.95
C ASN A 73 -4.69 -20.04 9.06
N MET A 74 -6.02 -20.12 9.23
CA MET A 74 -6.67 -20.94 10.26
C MET A 74 -6.98 -22.37 9.80
N SER A 75 -6.85 -22.69 8.52
CA SER A 75 -7.14 -24.03 7.97
C SER A 75 -5.99 -25.03 8.13
N ASP A 76 -4.85 -24.63 8.70
CA ASP A 76 -3.62 -25.45 8.82
C ASP A 76 -3.18 -26.12 7.50
N GLY A 77 -3.55 -25.52 6.35
CA GLY A 77 -3.23 -26.04 5.02
C GLY A 77 -4.14 -27.16 4.51
N ASP A 78 -5.20 -27.52 5.24
CA ASP A 78 -6.23 -28.50 4.82
C ASP A 78 -7.44 -27.79 4.17
N VAL A 79 -7.16 -26.88 3.23
CA VAL A 79 -8.20 -26.18 2.46
C VAL A 79 -7.82 -26.11 0.99
N ASP A 80 -8.83 -26.22 0.13
CA ASP A 80 -8.68 -25.92 -1.28
C ASP A 80 -8.61 -24.40 -1.47
N ILE A 81 -7.39 -23.90 -1.69
CA ILE A 81 -7.12 -22.46 -1.89
C ILE A 81 -7.86 -21.93 -3.13
N GLU A 82 -7.99 -22.72 -4.20
CA GLU A 82 -8.64 -22.26 -5.42
C GLU A 82 -10.15 -22.11 -5.20
N ALA A 83 -10.77 -23.11 -4.57
CA ALA A 83 -12.18 -23.05 -4.21
C ALA A 83 -12.48 -21.85 -3.29
N LEU A 84 -11.65 -21.63 -2.28
CA LEU A 84 -11.82 -20.53 -1.33
C LEU A 84 -11.62 -19.16 -1.99
N CYS A 85 -10.63 -19.02 -2.86
CA CYS A 85 -10.43 -17.80 -3.65
C CYS A 85 -11.65 -17.48 -4.54
N ASN A 86 -12.25 -18.50 -5.16
CA ASN A 86 -13.44 -18.31 -5.98
C ASN A 86 -14.65 -17.88 -5.13
N GLU A 87 -14.85 -18.49 -3.97
CA GLU A 87 -15.93 -18.12 -3.03
C GLU A 87 -15.82 -16.64 -2.61
N TYR A 88 -14.63 -16.22 -2.20
CA TYR A 88 -14.40 -14.84 -1.78
C TYR A 88 -14.43 -13.83 -2.95
N GLN A 89 -14.02 -14.26 -4.16
CA GLN A 89 -14.20 -13.45 -5.37
C GLN A 89 -15.69 -13.20 -5.65
N GLU A 90 -16.54 -14.24 -5.54
CA GLU A 90 -17.99 -14.09 -5.70
C GLU A 90 -18.59 -13.18 -4.61
N GLU A 91 -18.14 -13.29 -3.35
CA GLU A 91 -18.55 -12.38 -2.27
C GLU A 91 -18.18 -10.93 -2.60
N ALA A 92 -16.95 -10.67 -3.08
CA ALA A 92 -16.53 -9.32 -3.48
C ALA A 92 -17.42 -8.75 -4.60
N GLU A 93 -17.72 -9.54 -5.63
CA GLU A 93 -18.58 -9.12 -6.73
C GLU A 93 -20.00 -8.79 -6.27
N GLN A 94 -20.55 -9.59 -5.35
CA GLN A 94 -21.86 -9.33 -4.75
C GLN A 94 -21.86 -8.04 -3.93
N LEU A 95 -20.86 -7.84 -3.07
CA LEU A 95 -20.74 -6.63 -2.25
C LEU A 95 -20.58 -5.38 -3.12
N ILE A 96 -19.73 -5.42 -4.13
CA ILE A 96 -19.57 -4.33 -5.10
C ILE A 96 -20.88 -4.04 -5.82
N ALA A 97 -21.65 -5.06 -6.20
CA ALA A 97 -22.96 -4.86 -6.83
C ALA A 97 -23.96 -4.14 -5.91
N THR A 98 -23.88 -4.35 -4.59
CA THR A 98 -24.74 -3.65 -3.60
C THR A 98 -24.34 -2.20 -3.32
N MET A 99 -23.15 -1.76 -3.76
CA MET A 99 -22.70 -0.37 -3.59
C MET A 99 -23.33 0.59 -4.62
N LYS A 100 -23.96 0.07 -5.68
CA LYS A 100 -24.62 0.85 -6.74
C LYS A 100 -26.08 1.14 -6.41
#